data_AF-A0A6P7H4A3-F1
#
_entry.id   AF-A0A6P7H4A3-F1
#
_cell.length_a   1.000
_cell.length_b   1.000
_cell.length_c   1.000
_cell.angle_alpha   90.00
_cell.angle_beta   90.00
_cell.angle_gamma   90.00
#
_symmetry.space_group_name_H-M   'P 1'
#
loop_
_entity.id
_entity.type
_entity.pdbx_description
1 polymer ?
#
loop_
_entity_poly.entity_id
_entity_poly.type
_entity_poly.pdbx_seq_one_letter_code
_entity_poly.pdbx_strand_id
1 'polypeptide(L)'
;MKYPINLTKLEDISKDVIPSLIESNPPNIPETKLDFALDEWVLVIYDDCWYPGVIEKIKRDNLTITFMERKDNIFKWPNPEDCQTVKKSGIFKKMTSPPLPINNTYFKIANYEIIDQEVVQFLKNNIL
;
A
#
# COMPACT_ATOMS: atom_id res chain seq x y z
N MET A 1 -44.40 -11.71 37.31
CA MET A 1 -43.61 -12.20 38.45
C MET A 1 -42.28 -12.74 37.93
N LYS A 2 -41.28 -12.76 38.82
CA LYS A 2 -39.89 -13.16 38.68
C LYS A 2 -39.66 -14.51 37.97
N TYR A 3 -38.53 -14.63 37.26
CA TYR A 3 -37.93 -15.88 36.77
C TYR A 3 -37.53 -16.81 37.94
N PRO A 4 -37.20 -18.09 37.65
CA PRO A 4 -35.76 -18.41 37.73
C PRO A 4 -35.19 -19.25 36.57
N ILE A 5 -33.87 -19.21 36.50
CA ILE A 5 -32.96 -19.90 35.59
C ILE A 5 -32.76 -21.35 36.10
N ASN A 6 -32.37 -22.29 35.24
CA ASN A 6 -31.49 -23.37 35.68
C ASN A 6 -30.49 -23.79 34.60
N LEU A 7 -29.24 -24.03 35.01
CA LEU A 7 -28.09 -24.16 34.12
C LEU A 7 -27.05 -25.10 34.75
N THR A 8 -27.07 -26.37 34.32
CA THR A 8 -26.07 -27.41 34.60
C THR A 8 -26.19 -28.44 33.46
N LYS A 9 -25.25 -28.49 32.52
CA LYS A 9 -23.90 -29.10 32.61
C LYS A 9 -23.97 -30.63 32.70
N LEU A 10 -23.49 -31.30 31.65
CA LEU A 10 -22.41 -32.30 31.70
C LEU A 10 -21.92 -32.61 30.28
N GLU A 11 -20.63 -32.95 30.19
CA GLU A 11 -19.94 -33.30 28.93
C GLU A 11 -20.25 -34.76 28.52
N ASP A 12 -20.11 -35.13 27.23
CA ASP A 12 -19.44 -36.39 26.82
C ASP A 12 -19.20 -36.58 25.30
N ILE A 13 -17.91 -36.70 24.95
CA ILE A 13 -17.26 -37.70 24.06
C ILE A 13 -17.59 -37.82 22.54
N SER A 14 -16.64 -37.30 21.73
CA SER A 14 -15.94 -37.94 20.58
C SER A 14 -16.60 -38.28 19.22
N LYS A 15 -15.97 -37.69 18.17
CA LYS A 15 -15.63 -38.24 16.82
C LYS A 15 -16.71 -38.98 16.00
N ASP A 16 -17.03 -38.41 14.82
CA ASP A 16 -16.93 -39.11 13.51
C ASP A 16 -16.94 -38.10 12.33
N VAL A 17 -16.84 -38.60 11.09
CA VAL A 17 -16.25 -37.92 9.91
C VAL A 17 -17.01 -38.32 8.60
N ILE A 18 -16.97 -37.65 7.43
CA ILE A 18 -16.00 -36.67 6.90
C ILE A 18 -16.58 -35.30 6.44
N PRO A 19 -17.17 -35.07 5.24
CA PRO A 19 -16.83 -33.82 4.52
C PRO A 19 -17.98 -32.94 3.98
N SER A 20 -17.57 -31.79 3.43
CA SER A 20 -18.28 -30.92 2.47
C SER A 20 -19.46 -30.08 2.98
N LEU A 21 -19.17 -28.80 3.23
CA LEU A 21 -19.73 -27.71 2.41
C LEU A 21 -18.66 -26.61 2.33
N ILE A 22 -18.24 -26.27 1.11
CA ILE A 22 -17.21 -25.28 0.84
C ILE A 22 -17.89 -23.91 0.82
N GLU A 23 -17.96 -23.22 1.96
CA GLU A 23 -18.35 -21.82 1.96
C GLU A 23 -17.17 -20.99 1.46
N SER A 24 -17.31 -20.50 0.23
CA SER A 24 -16.27 -19.85 -0.55
C SER A 24 -15.96 -18.45 -0.03
N ASN A 25 -15.29 -18.37 1.12
CA ASN A 25 -14.56 -17.17 1.50
C ASN A 25 -13.40 -17.00 0.51
N PRO A 26 -13.34 -15.90 -0.29
CA PRO A 26 -12.11 -15.57 -0.99
C PRO A 26 -10.99 -15.43 0.04
N PRO A 27 -9.72 -15.73 -0.32
CA PRO A 27 -8.62 -15.59 0.62
C PRO A 27 -8.65 -14.18 1.19
N ASN A 28 -8.73 -14.08 2.51
CA ASN A 28 -8.60 -12.83 3.24
C ASN A 28 -7.15 -12.37 3.09
N ILE A 29 -6.87 -11.74 1.94
CA ILE A 29 -5.67 -10.95 1.74
C ILE A 29 -5.71 -9.95 2.89
N PRO A 30 -4.74 -9.98 3.83
CA PRO A 30 -4.73 -8.99 4.88
C PRO A 30 -4.68 -7.63 4.18
N GLU A 31 -5.76 -6.84 4.30
CA GLU A 31 -5.76 -5.43 3.98
C GLU A 31 -4.67 -4.83 4.88
N THR A 32 -3.47 -4.79 4.32
CA THR A 32 -2.28 -4.35 5.02
C THR A 32 -2.43 -2.86 5.06
N LYS A 33 -3.15 -2.41 6.09
CA LYS A 33 -3.49 -1.03 6.33
C LYS A 33 -2.19 -0.28 6.56
N LEU A 34 -1.59 0.19 5.47
CA LEU A 34 -0.43 1.05 5.50
C LEU A 34 -0.86 2.30 6.29
N ASP A 35 -0.43 2.37 7.54
CA ASP A 35 -0.58 3.57 8.34
C ASP A 35 0.45 4.58 7.83
N PHE A 36 -0.04 5.56 7.06
CA PHE A 36 0.75 6.62 6.45
C PHE A 36 0.99 7.78 7.43
N ALA A 37 2.14 8.44 7.31
CA ALA A 37 2.48 9.66 8.05
C ALA A 37 2.62 10.88 7.11
N LEU A 38 2.55 12.09 7.67
CA LEU A 38 2.96 13.31 6.96
C LEU A 38 4.48 13.30 6.75
N ASP A 39 4.94 14.00 5.72
CA ASP A 39 6.36 14.06 5.30
C ASP A 39 6.96 12.69 4.91
N GLU A 40 6.15 11.63 4.87
CA GLU A 40 6.57 10.29 4.46
C GLU A 40 6.69 10.21 2.94
N TRP A 41 7.75 9.54 2.48
CA TRP A 41 8.02 9.33 1.08
C TRP A 41 7.38 8.04 0.57
N VAL A 42 6.70 8.12 -0.57
CA VAL A 42 5.98 7.02 -1.21
C VAL A 42 6.26 6.96 -2.71
N LEU A 43 6.06 5.77 -3.26
CA LEU A 43 6.15 5.48 -4.68
C LEU A 43 4.74 5.17 -5.21
N VAL A 44 4.38 5.79 -6.33
CA VAL A 44 3.12 5.57 -7.04
C VAL A 44 3.44 5.16 -8.48
N ILE A 45 2.72 4.17 -9.00
CA ILE A 45 2.82 3.76 -10.40
C ILE A 45 1.73 4.48 -11.20
N TYR A 46 2.10 5.08 -12.33
CA TYR A 46 1.21 5.75 -13.27
C TYR A 46 1.79 5.63 -14.69
N ASP A 47 0.95 5.30 -15.68
CA ASP A 47 1.35 5.08 -17.09
C ASP A 47 2.66 4.27 -17.25
N ASP A 48 2.67 3.07 -16.66
CA ASP A 48 3.79 2.11 -16.61
C ASP A 48 5.11 2.63 -15.97
N CYS A 49 5.13 3.88 -15.52
CA CYS A 49 6.25 4.52 -14.84
C CYS A 49 6.00 4.61 -13.33
N TRP A 50 7.06 4.87 -12.55
CA TRP A 50 6.94 5.17 -11.12
C TRP A 50 7.42 6.57 -10.78
N TYR A 51 6.71 7.19 -9.85
CA TYR A 51 6.93 8.56 -9.39
C TYR A 51 7.08 8.58 -7.87
N PRO A 52 8.17 9.15 -7.34
CA PRO A 52 8.34 9.39 -5.92
C PRO A 52 7.60 10.67 -5.52
N GLY A 53 6.98 10.65 -4.35
CA GLY A 53 6.34 11.83 -3.80
C GLY A 53 6.30 11.83 -2.28
N VAL A 54 6.05 13.00 -1.71
CA VAL A 54 5.95 13.24 -0.27
C VAL A 54 4.48 13.46 0.13
N ILE A 55 4.06 12.88 1.25
CA ILE A 55 2.68 13.00 1.75
C ILE A 55 2.49 14.34 2.46
N GLU A 56 1.77 15.24 1.80
CA GLU A 56 1.41 16.57 2.31
C GLU A 56 0.14 16.55 3.17
N LYS A 57 -0.85 15.71 2.83
CA LYS A 57 -2.14 15.64 3.56
C LYS A 57 -2.69 14.23 3.60
N ILE A 58 -3.23 13.83 4.75
CA ILE A 58 -3.86 12.52 4.93
C ILE A 58 -5.37 12.71 5.15
N LYS A 59 -6.16 11.98 4.37
CA LYS A 59 -7.60 11.79 4.58
C LYS A 59 -7.88 10.30 4.88
N ARG A 60 -9.15 9.96 5.13
CA ARG A 60 -9.58 8.59 5.47
C ARG A 60 -9.04 7.56 4.47
N ASP A 61 -9.37 7.73 3.19
CA ASP A 61 -9.08 6.77 2.12
C ASP A 61 -8.11 7.31 1.05
N ASN A 62 -7.76 8.59 1.14
CA ASN A 62 -6.93 9.30 0.16
C ASN A 62 -5.76 10.02 0.83
N LEU A 63 -4.70 10.24 0.04
CA LEU A 63 -3.51 11.01 0.37
C LEU A 63 -3.38 12.14 -0.65
N THR A 64 -2.98 13.33 -0.21
CA THR A 64 -2.47 14.38 -1.12
C THR A 64 -0.94 14.27 -1.11
N ILE A 65 -0.37 14.08 -2.29
CA ILE A 65 1.06 13.81 -2.49
C ILE A 65 1.59 14.83 -3.48
N THR A 66 2.74 15.43 -3.17
CA THR A 66 3.51 16.23 -4.13
C THR A 66 4.60 15.36 -4.74
N PHE A 67 4.65 15.28 -6.06
CA PHE A 67 5.50 14.37 -6.83
C PHE A 67 6.72 15.07 -7.42
N MET A 68 7.83 14.34 -7.52
CA MET A 68 8.93 14.73 -8.39
C MET A 68 8.71 14.15 -9.80
N GLU A 69 9.03 14.94 -10.82
CA GLU A 69 9.16 14.40 -12.17
C GLU A 69 10.45 13.58 -12.29
N ARG A 70 10.40 12.53 -13.10
CA ARG A 70 11.53 11.64 -13.39
C ARG A 70 12.09 11.94 -14.78
N LYS A 71 13.41 12.06 -14.87
CA LYS A 71 14.16 12.01 -16.13
C LYS A 71 15.30 11.02 -15.99
N ASP A 72 15.17 9.87 -16.65
CA ASP A 72 16.09 8.73 -16.55
C ASP A 72 16.27 8.25 -15.09
N ASN A 73 17.42 8.52 -14.47
CA ASN A 73 17.71 8.19 -13.06
C ASN A 73 17.86 9.44 -12.17
N ILE A 74 17.43 10.61 -12.67
CA ILE A 74 17.47 11.89 -11.98
C ILE A 74 16.03 12.37 -11.76
N PHE A 75 15.77 12.94 -10.58
CA PHE A 75 14.47 13.44 -10.17
C PHE A 75 14.57 14.93 -9.86
N LYS A 76 13.47 15.68 -10.04
CA LYS A 76 13.36 17.08 -9.57
C LYS A 76 11.92 17.42 -9.24
N TRP A 77 11.74 18.44 -8.41
CA TRP A 77 10.44 19.08 -8.27
C TRP A 77 10.07 19.78 -9.59
N PRO A 78 8.87 19.53 -10.15
CA PRO A 78 8.36 20.29 -11.28
C PRO A 78 7.98 21.72 -10.85
N ASN A 79 7.85 22.62 -11.82
CA ASN A 79 7.35 23.98 -11.60
C ASN A 79 6.34 24.32 -12.71
N PRO A 80 5.03 24.44 -12.43
CA PRO A 80 4.40 24.33 -11.10
C PRO A 80 4.55 22.94 -10.47
N GLU A 81 4.38 22.86 -9.14
CA GLU A 81 4.41 21.61 -8.38
C GLU A 81 3.30 20.64 -8.84
N ASP A 82 3.63 19.36 -8.97
CA ASP A 82 2.67 18.30 -9.28
C ASP A 82 2.10 17.74 -7.98
N CYS A 83 0.95 18.28 -7.56
CA CYS A 83 0.26 17.88 -6.33
C CYS A 83 -1.05 17.18 -6.66
N GLN A 84 -1.14 15.88 -6.39
CA GLN A 84 -2.31 15.06 -6.73
C GLN A 84 -2.93 14.38 -5.51
N THR A 85 -4.22 14.03 -5.60
CA THR A 85 -4.90 13.26 -4.57
C THR A 85 -5.08 11.82 -5.03
N VAL A 86 -4.41 10.89 -4.36
CA VAL A 86 -4.34 9.46 -4.72
C VAL A 86 -5.03 8.63 -3.63
N LYS A 87 -5.69 7.53 -4.02
CA LYS A 87 -6.22 6.55 -3.05
C LYS A 87 -5.08 5.86 -2.32
N LYS A 88 -5.25 5.51 -1.04
CA LYS A 88 -4.28 4.71 -0.28
C LYS A 88 -3.95 3.36 -0.94
N SER A 89 -4.93 2.77 -1.64
CA SER A 89 -4.77 1.54 -2.42
C SER A 89 -3.99 1.71 -3.72
N GLY A 90 -3.72 2.95 -4.16
CA GLY A 90 -2.91 3.26 -5.35
C GLY A 90 -1.43 3.50 -5.04
N ILE A 91 -1.02 3.41 -3.76
CA ILE A 91 0.38 3.52 -3.37
C ILE A 91 1.07 2.18 -3.63
N PHE A 92 2.13 2.19 -4.42
CA PHE A 92 2.89 0.99 -4.75
C PHE A 92 3.70 0.51 -3.54
N LYS A 93 4.53 1.40 -2.96
CA LYS A 93 5.20 1.15 -1.67
C LYS A 93 5.64 2.44 -0.97
N LYS A 94 5.93 2.34 0.33
CA LYS A 94 6.66 3.38 1.09
C LYS A 94 8.15 3.34 0.74
N MET A 95 8.82 4.48 0.74
CA MET A 95 10.27 4.59 0.61
C MET A 95 10.92 4.52 1.98
N THR A 96 12.03 3.78 2.10
CA THR A 96 12.80 3.67 3.35
C THR A 96 13.67 4.88 3.66
N SER A 97 13.91 5.73 2.65
CA SER A 97 14.72 6.96 2.76
C SER A 97 14.25 7.98 1.71
N PRO A 98 14.33 9.30 2.00
CA PRO A 98 14.04 10.33 1.02
C PRO A 98 15.04 10.32 -0.17
N PRO A 99 14.72 10.96 -1.30
CA PRO A 99 15.68 11.23 -2.36
C PRO A 99 16.89 12.04 -1.85
N LEU A 100 18.08 11.65 -2.27
CA LEU A 100 19.32 12.32 -1.92
C LEU A 100 19.57 13.51 -2.87
N PRO A 101 19.83 14.73 -2.37
CA PRO A 101 20.14 15.86 -3.25
C PRO A 101 21.47 15.64 -3.98
N ILE A 102 21.46 15.85 -5.30
CA ILE A 102 22.66 15.97 -6.14
C ILE A 102 23.10 17.45 -6.14
N ASN A 103 22.13 18.36 -6.21
CA ASN A 103 22.27 19.81 -6.06
C ASN A 103 20.90 20.43 -5.70
N ASN A 104 20.77 21.75 -5.74
CA ASN A 104 19.54 22.47 -5.36
C ASN A 104 18.30 22.15 -6.21
N THR A 105 18.46 21.57 -7.41
CA THR A 105 17.36 21.25 -8.33
C THR A 105 17.14 19.76 -8.47
N TYR A 106 18.21 18.97 -8.45
CA TYR A 106 18.20 17.56 -8.84
C TYR A 106 18.50 16.62 -7.69
N PHE A 107 17.82 15.48 -7.68
CA PHE A 107 17.84 14.46 -6.65
C PHE A 107 18.06 13.08 -7.26
N LYS A 108 18.59 12.15 -6.45
CA LYS A 108 18.81 10.74 -6.80
C LYS A 108 18.12 9.84 -5.78
N ILE A 109 17.45 8.80 -6.25
CA ILE A 109 16.86 7.78 -5.37
C ILE A 109 17.82 6.59 -5.25
N ALA A 110 18.05 6.16 -4.01
CA ALA A 110 18.79 4.94 -3.73
C ALA A 110 18.04 3.73 -4.30
N ASN A 111 18.76 2.77 -4.87
CA ASN A 111 18.21 1.53 -5.41
C ASN A 111 17.18 1.71 -6.55
N TYR A 112 17.25 2.80 -7.33
CA TYR A 112 16.32 3.07 -8.44
C TYR A 112 16.21 1.88 -9.44
N GLU A 113 17.31 1.19 -9.71
CA GLU A 113 17.38 0.00 -10.59
C GLU A 113 16.56 -1.18 -10.04
N ILE A 114 16.53 -1.33 -8.71
CA ILE A 114 15.73 -2.37 -8.04
C ILE A 114 14.24 -1.99 -8.13
N ILE A 115 13.91 -0.70 -7.93
CA ILE A 115 12.53 -0.20 -8.05
C ILE A 115 12.04 -0.37 -9.50
N ASP A 116 12.86 -0.08 -10.51
CA ASP A 116 12.53 -0.33 -11.92
C ASP A 116 12.22 -1.81 -12.19
N GLN A 117 13.02 -2.74 -11.66
CA GLN A 117 12.78 -4.18 -11.79
C GLN A 117 11.50 -4.63 -11.06
N GLU A 118 11.26 -4.15 -9.85
CA GLU A 118 10.05 -4.43 -9.08
C GLU A 118 8.78 -3.93 -9.80
N VAL A 119 8.81 -2.72 -10.36
CA VAL A 119 7.68 -2.13 -11.11
C VAL A 119 7.42 -2.92 -12.39
N VAL A 120 8.45 -3.27 -13.15
CA VAL A 120 8.32 -4.14 -14.34
C VAL A 120 7.74 -5.51 -13.97
N GLN A 121 8.12 -6.10 -12.83
CA GLN A 121 7.56 -7.37 -12.37
C GLN A 121 6.11 -7.22 -11.89
N PHE A 122 5.78 -6.12 -11.20
CA PHE A 122 4.43 -5.81 -10.76
C PHE A 122 3.48 -5.65 -11.95
N LEU A 123 3.86 -4.88 -12.98
CA LEU A 123 3.05 -4.69 -14.19
C LEU A 123 2.82 -6.01 -14.92
N LYS A 124 3.87 -6.83 -15.11
CA LYS A 124 3.75 -8.17 -15.71
C LYS A 124 2.78 -9.09 -14.97
N ASN A 125 2.69 -8.99 -13.65
CA ASN A 125 1.83 -9.83 -12.82
C ASN A 125 0.37 -9.36 -12.77
N ASN A 126 0.07 -8.12 -13.19
CA ASN A 126 -1.27 -7.52 -13.10
C ASN A 126 -1.93 -7.25 -14.48
N ILE A 127 -1.28 -7.67 -15.58
CA ILE A 127 -1.76 -7.49 -16.97
C ILE A 127 -1.91 -8.88 -17.64
N LEU A 128 -2.53 -9.84 -16.93
CA LEU A 128 -2.86 -11.20 -17.38
C LEU A 128 -4.30 -11.57 -17.00
#